data_AF-A0A2A3HLN9-F1
#
_entry.id   AF-A0A2A3HLN9-F1
#
_cell.length_a   1.000
_cell.length_b   1.000
_cell.length_c   1.000
_cell.angle_alpha   90.00
_cell.angle_beta   90.00
_cell.angle_gamma   90.00
#
_symmetry.space_group_name_H-M   'P 1'
#
loop_
_entity.id
_entity.type
_entity.pdbx_description
1 polymer ?
#
loop_
_entity_poly.entity_id
_entity_poly.type
_entity_poly.pdbx_seq_one_letter_code
_entity_poly.pdbx_strand_id
1 'polypeptide(L)'
;MSAFVNIFDFTKFRKYLAAYQEIRQQSEPTFSRTEFCIRLGLPNTRSYFNDVVHGKRVSENMLERFIRVLELKANEAKYFKAMVHFDQGKTSQAREFAFDEMMRLNKTPQAIVDPDSYDFFGNWYNSTVYAILEVMDVGDDLSELAQKIFPPVSEKHLQVSLSLMQKMKLIHRDERGFWKPTKESIATVQQSKNRMVLRFQKQCLELSKQALESEGVQSRDMTTFTFAVSKKAQEQVEKAAEMFKAKVREIVIADRETPTLVEHINLHVFSNLKNEESLKNAQGELL
;
A
#
# COMPACT_ATOMS: atom_id res chain seq x y z
N MET A 1 16.14 -18.64 -1.89
CA MET A 1 16.32 -17.38 -2.60
C MET A 1 16.62 -17.72 -4.04
N SER A 2 15.64 -17.52 -4.91
CA SER A 2 15.81 -17.63 -6.37
C SER A 2 16.98 -16.73 -6.80
N ALA A 3 17.86 -17.26 -7.66
CA ALA A 3 19.11 -16.60 -8.05
C ALA A 3 18.91 -15.31 -8.87
N PHE A 4 17.70 -15.08 -9.39
CA PHE A 4 17.40 -13.99 -10.33
C PHE A 4 16.56 -12.88 -9.68
N VAL A 5 15.48 -13.25 -9.01
CA VAL A 5 14.53 -12.30 -8.40
C VAL A 5 14.02 -12.84 -7.08
N ASN A 6 13.92 -11.98 -6.07
CA ASN A 6 13.31 -12.33 -4.80
C ASN A 6 11.78 -12.35 -4.94
N ILE A 7 11.18 -13.52 -4.72
CA ILE A 7 9.72 -13.70 -4.84
C ILE A 7 8.93 -12.90 -3.81
N PHE A 8 9.52 -12.63 -2.64
CA PHE A 8 8.87 -11.90 -1.55
C PHE A 8 8.66 -10.42 -1.84
N ASP A 9 9.28 -9.89 -2.90
CA ASP A 9 9.07 -8.51 -3.38
C ASP A 9 7.79 -8.38 -4.23
N PHE A 10 7.08 -9.49 -4.48
CA PHE A 10 5.91 -9.55 -5.34
C PHE A 10 4.67 -10.04 -4.58
N THR A 11 3.54 -9.39 -4.88
CA THR A 11 2.20 -9.81 -4.41
C THR A 11 1.36 -10.42 -5.51
N LYS A 12 1.73 -10.20 -6.78
CA LYS A 12 1.06 -10.75 -7.96
C LYS A 12 1.98 -11.72 -8.65
N PHE A 13 1.64 -13.01 -8.63
CA PHE A 13 2.51 -14.05 -9.20
C PHE A 13 2.80 -13.82 -10.70
N ARG A 14 1.87 -13.21 -11.46
CA ARG A 14 2.08 -12.91 -12.89
C ARG A 14 3.16 -11.85 -13.11
N LYS A 15 3.26 -10.85 -12.23
CA LYS A 15 4.34 -9.86 -12.26
C LYS A 15 5.67 -10.50 -11.92
N TYR A 16 5.67 -11.40 -10.95
CA TYR A 16 6.85 -12.19 -10.60
C TYR A 16 7.32 -13.05 -11.79
N LEU A 17 6.40 -13.76 -12.46
CA LEU A 17 6.72 -14.56 -13.64
C LEU A 17 7.35 -13.72 -14.75
N ALA A 18 6.77 -12.56 -15.06
CA ALA A 18 7.30 -11.67 -16.09
C ALA A 18 8.71 -11.17 -15.74
N ALA A 19 8.91 -10.68 -14.52
CA ALA A 19 10.22 -10.20 -14.06
C ALA A 19 11.28 -11.31 -14.02
N TYR A 20 10.91 -12.50 -13.53
CA TYR A 20 11.79 -13.66 -13.51
C TYR A 20 12.21 -14.08 -14.92
N GLN A 21 11.27 -14.14 -15.86
CA GLN A 21 11.57 -14.51 -17.24
C GLN A 21 12.50 -13.51 -17.92
N GLU A 22 12.26 -12.22 -17.73
CA GLU A 22 13.10 -11.14 -18.27
C GLU A 22 14.53 -11.21 -17.71
N ILE A 23 14.68 -11.28 -16.39
CA ILE A 23 16.00 -11.28 -15.73
C ILE A 23 16.76 -12.59 -16.02
N ARG A 24 16.07 -13.73 -16.04
CA ARG A 24 16.69 -15.00 -16.41
C ARG A 24 17.10 -15.01 -17.89
N GLN A 25 16.33 -14.42 -18.79
CA GLN A 25 16.69 -14.37 -20.21
C GLN A 25 17.91 -13.46 -20.46
N GLN A 26 18.11 -12.40 -19.66
CA GLN A 26 19.31 -11.55 -19.75
C GLN A 26 20.60 -12.32 -19.43
N SER A 27 20.53 -13.31 -18.54
CA SER A 27 21.68 -14.16 -18.15
C SER A 27 21.77 -15.45 -18.98
N GLU A 28 20.63 -15.99 -19.40
CA GLU A 28 20.50 -17.18 -20.25
C GLU A 28 19.66 -16.82 -21.49
N PRO A 29 20.26 -16.31 -22.60
CA PRO A 29 19.50 -15.85 -23.77
C PRO A 29 18.59 -16.91 -24.41
N THR A 30 18.92 -18.18 -24.24
CA THR A 30 18.13 -19.33 -24.70
C THR A 30 16.85 -19.56 -23.89
N PHE A 31 16.74 -18.97 -22.69
CA PHE A 31 15.56 -19.04 -21.81
C PHE A 31 14.43 -18.10 -22.29
N SER A 32 13.98 -18.33 -23.51
CA SER A 32 12.83 -17.65 -24.10
C SER A 32 11.51 -18.08 -23.46
N ARG A 33 10.43 -17.33 -23.69
CA ARG A 33 9.06 -17.75 -23.28
C ARG A 33 8.65 -19.11 -23.86
N THR A 34 9.15 -19.45 -25.05
CA THR A 34 8.96 -20.76 -25.68
C THR A 34 9.70 -21.85 -24.91
N GLU A 35 10.96 -21.61 -24.56
CA GLU A 35 11.76 -22.55 -23.75
C GLU A 35 11.13 -22.76 -22.37
N PHE A 36 10.55 -21.71 -21.77
CA PHE A 36 9.79 -21.82 -20.54
C PHE A 36 8.62 -22.82 -20.69
N CYS A 37 7.87 -22.76 -21.80
CA CYS A 37 6.77 -23.69 -22.06
C CYS A 37 7.26 -25.13 -22.24
N ILE A 38 8.41 -25.32 -22.91
CA ILE A 38 9.04 -26.65 -23.05
C ILE A 38 9.38 -27.21 -21.67
N ARG A 39 10.02 -26.42 -20.79
CA ARG A 39 10.38 -26.82 -19.43
C ARG A 39 9.17 -27.06 -18.52
N LEU A 40 8.04 -26.42 -18.79
CA LEU A 40 6.75 -26.74 -18.16
C LEU A 40 6.15 -28.08 -18.66
N GLY A 41 6.84 -28.80 -19.55
CA GLY A 41 6.36 -30.05 -20.14
C GLY A 41 5.28 -29.83 -21.21
N LEU A 42 5.33 -28.70 -21.91
CA LEU A 42 4.45 -28.36 -23.03
C LEU A 42 5.27 -28.15 -24.32
N PRO A 43 5.90 -29.21 -24.87
CA PRO A 43 6.86 -29.08 -25.97
C PRO A 43 6.25 -28.52 -27.27
N ASN A 44 4.94 -28.71 -27.46
CA ASN A 44 4.22 -28.27 -28.65
C ASN A 44 3.51 -26.92 -28.48
N THR A 45 3.65 -26.25 -27.34
CA THR A 45 2.96 -24.99 -27.04
C THR A 45 3.96 -23.87 -26.85
N ARG A 46 3.75 -22.74 -27.53
CA ARG A 46 4.64 -21.57 -27.44
C ARG A 46 4.02 -20.37 -26.70
N SER A 47 2.70 -20.36 -26.51
CA SER A 47 1.97 -19.22 -25.95
C SER A 47 1.65 -19.34 -24.46
N TYR A 48 1.66 -20.55 -23.88
CA TYR A 48 1.05 -20.80 -22.56
C TYR A 48 1.59 -19.89 -21.47
N PHE A 49 2.92 -19.70 -21.40
CA PHE A 49 3.53 -18.77 -20.45
C PHE A 49 3.00 -17.35 -20.64
N ASN A 50 2.96 -16.86 -21.88
CA ASN A 50 2.45 -15.54 -22.22
C ASN A 50 0.98 -15.39 -21.84
N ASP A 51 0.15 -16.39 -22.17
CA ASP A 51 -1.25 -16.42 -21.81
C ASP A 51 -1.43 -16.32 -20.28
N VAL A 52 -0.60 -17.03 -19.50
CA VAL A 52 -0.60 -16.96 -18.03
C VAL A 52 -0.21 -15.57 -17.57
N VAL A 53 0.84 -14.95 -18.11
CA VAL A 53 1.17 -13.56 -17.74
C VAL A 53 -0.01 -12.60 -18.02
N HIS A 54 -0.78 -12.84 -19.08
CA HIS A 54 -1.95 -12.06 -19.47
C HIS A 54 -3.30 -12.49 -18.85
N GLY A 55 -3.29 -13.42 -17.89
CA GLY A 55 -4.48 -13.72 -17.07
C GLY A 55 -5.06 -15.12 -17.24
N LYS A 56 -4.47 -16.00 -18.05
CA LYS A 56 -4.87 -17.41 -18.11
C LYS A 56 -4.68 -18.07 -16.74
N ARG A 57 -5.69 -18.85 -16.34
CA ARG A 57 -5.68 -19.61 -15.09
C ARG A 57 -4.61 -20.71 -15.11
N VAL A 58 -4.04 -20.95 -13.95
CA VAL A 58 -3.03 -22.00 -13.71
C VAL A 58 -3.69 -23.07 -12.85
N SER A 59 -3.71 -24.31 -13.33
CA SER A 59 -4.21 -25.45 -12.57
C SER A 59 -3.18 -25.91 -11.52
N GLU A 60 -3.62 -26.68 -10.52
CA GLU A 60 -2.73 -27.25 -9.50
C GLU A 60 -1.57 -28.05 -10.09
N ASN A 61 -1.83 -28.86 -11.14
CA ASN A 61 -0.76 -29.60 -11.81
C ASN A 61 0.28 -28.64 -12.43
N MET A 62 -0.19 -27.59 -13.12
CA MET A 62 0.72 -26.62 -13.73
C MET A 62 1.44 -25.77 -12.69
N LEU A 63 0.81 -25.46 -11.56
CA LEU A 63 1.41 -24.76 -10.43
C LEU A 63 2.65 -25.50 -9.91
N GLU A 64 2.56 -26.82 -9.73
CA GLU A 64 3.72 -27.64 -9.34
C GLU A 64 4.84 -27.62 -10.38
N ARG A 65 4.48 -27.61 -11.68
CA ARG A 65 5.48 -27.51 -12.76
C ARG A 65 6.16 -26.16 -12.77
N PHE A 66 5.42 -25.07 -12.54
CA PHE A 66 6.00 -23.73 -12.39
C PHE A 66 7.01 -23.69 -11.25
N ILE A 67 6.67 -24.23 -10.07
CA ILE A 67 7.57 -24.26 -8.90
C ILE A 67 8.90 -24.95 -9.23
N ARG A 68 8.85 -26.05 -10.00
CA ARG A 68 10.05 -26.78 -10.45
C ARG A 68 10.90 -25.95 -11.42
N VAL A 69 10.28 -25.35 -12.44
CA VAL A 69 10.99 -24.54 -13.46
C VAL A 69 11.58 -23.26 -12.86
N LEU A 70 10.88 -22.66 -11.91
CA LEU A 70 11.32 -21.47 -11.17
C LEU A 70 12.32 -21.80 -10.07
N GLU A 71 12.55 -23.10 -9.81
CA GLU A 71 13.50 -23.61 -8.81
C GLU A 71 13.21 -23.10 -7.39
N LEU A 72 11.93 -22.87 -7.07
CA LEU A 72 11.51 -22.33 -5.77
C LEU A 72 11.59 -23.40 -4.68
N LYS A 73 12.18 -23.05 -3.53
CA LYS A 73 12.41 -23.97 -2.40
C LYS A 73 11.63 -23.57 -1.15
N ALA A 74 11.17 -24.56 -0.40
CA ALA A 74 10.56 -24.40 0.92
C ALA A 74 9.51 -23.27 0.99
N ASN A 75 9.78 -22.18 1.71
CA ASN A 75 8.86 -21.06 1.89
C ASN A 75 8.57 -20.31 0.58
N GLU A 76 9.50 -20.24 -0.37
CA GLU A 76 9.28 -19.59 -1.66
C GLU A 76 8.23 -20.34 -2.49
N ALA A 77 8.27 -21.68 -2.46
CA ALA A 77 7.28 -22.51 -3.14
C ALA A 77 5.90 -22.35 -2.49
N LYS A 78 5.82 -22.36 -1.15
CA LYS A 78 4.56 -22.13 -0.42
C LYS A 78 3.99 -20.74 -0.71
N TYR A 79 4.85 -19.71 -0.75
CA TYR A 79 4.45 -18.34 -1.03
C TYR A 79 3.94 -18.18 -2.48
N PHE A 80 4.59 -18.83 -3.46
CA PHE A 80 4.11 -18.84 -4.84
C PHE A 80 2.73 -19.48 -4.97
N LYS A 81 2.50 -20.63 -4.30
CA LYS A 81 1.17 -21.25 -4.26
C LYS A 81 0.14 -20.31 -3.67
N ALA A 82 0.44 -19.70 -2.54
CA ALA A 82 -0.44 -18.75 -1.87
C ALA A 82 -0.79 -17.55 -2.78
N MET A 83 0.19 -16.97 -3.49
CA MET A 83 -0.07 -15.91 -4.48
C MET A 83 -1.00 -16.36 -5.63
N VAL A 84 -0.84 -17.60 -6.11
CA VAL A 84 -1.66 -18.15 -7.20
C VAL A 84 -3.09 -18.40 -6.73
N HIS A 85 -3.27 -18.94 -5.52
CA HIS A 85 -4.59 -19.14 -4.91
C HIS A 85 -5.28 -17.80 -4.58
N PHE A 86 -4.52 -16.79 -4.15
CA PHE A 86 -5.04 -15.45 -3.92
C PHE A 86 -5.58 -14.83 -5.21
N ASP A 87 -4.81 -14.87 -6.31
CA ASP A 87 -5.21 -14.33 -7.63
C ASP A 87 -6.41 -15.09 -8.22
N GLN A 88 -6.46 -16.42 -8.06
CA GLN A 88 -7.47 -17.28 -8.69
C GLN A 88 -8.58 -17.74 -7.75
N GLY A 89 -8.66 -17.24 -6.52
CA GLY A 89 -9.67 -17.62 -5.53
C GLY A 89 -11.08 -17.20 -5.94
N LYS A 90 -12.03 -18.15 -5.93
CA LYS A 90 -13.42 -17.92 -6.33
C LYS A 90 -14.26 -17.22 -5.25
N THR A 91 -13.94 -17.44 -3.98
CA THR A 91 -14.65 -16.87 -2.83
C THR A 91 -13.74 -15.92 -2.05
N SER A 92 -14.33 -14.96 -1.34
CA SER A 92 -13.58 -14.03 -0.50
C SER A 92 -12.80 -14.78 0.59
N GLN A 93 -13.42 -15.78 1.23
CA GLN A 93 -12.77 -16.60 2.26
C GLN A 93 -11.55 -17.39 1.75
N ALA A 94 -11.62 -17.91 0.52
CA ALA A 94 -10.48 -18.61 -0.07
C ALA A 94 -9.31 -17.66 -0.41
N ARG A 95 -9.63 -16.42 -0.80
CA ARG A 95 -8.60 -15.39 -1.03
C ARG A 95 -7.99 -14.93 0.29
N GLU A 96 -8.79 -14.73 1.33
CA GLU A 96 -8.34 -14.35 2.67
C GLU A 96 -7.37 -15.39 3.25
N PHE A 97 -7.72 -16.67 3.24
CA PHE A 97 -6.82 -17.75 3.70
C PHE A 97 -5.48 -17.79 2.92
N ALA A 98 -5.54 -17.60 1.60
CA ALA A 98 -4.34 -17.55 0.78
C ALA A 98 -3.48 -16.32 1.08
N PHE A 99 -4.11 -15.18 1.39
CA PHE A 99 -3.44 -13.94 1.76
C PHE A 99 -2.75 -14.06 3.13
N ASP A 100 -3.42 -14.65 4.12
CA ASP A 100 -2.84 -14.92 5.45
C ASP A 100 -1.58 -15.79 5.35
N GLU A 101 -1.62 -16.82 4.49
CA GLU A 101 -0.46 -17.67 4.25
C GLU A 101 0.68 -16.91 3.55
N MET A 102 0.37 -15.96 2.65
CA MET A 102 1.38 -15.05 2.08
C MET A 102 2.05 -14.21 3.17
N MET A 103 1.27 -13.66 4.11
CA MET A 103 1.78 -12.84 5.22
C MET A 103 2.68 -13.64 6.15
N ARG A 104 2.24 -14.82 6.55
CA ARG A 104 2.97 -15.71 7.46
C ARG A 104 4.33 -16.12 6.90
N LEU A 105 4.44 -16.26 5.58
CA LEU A 105 5.65 -16.72 4.90
C LEU A 105 6.64 -15.58 4.58
N ASN A 106 6.18 -14.33 4.50
CA ASN A 106 7.03 -13.17 4.21
C ASN A 106 7.44 -12.43 5.50
N LYS A 107 8.61 -12.79 6.05
CA LYS A 107 9.13 -12.25 7.32
C LYS A 107 9.68 -10.81 7.24
N THR A 108 9.76 -10.24 6.04
CA THR A 108 10.23 -8.86 5.82
C THR A 108 9.15 -8.11 5.05
N PRO A 109 8.23 -7.43 5.75
CA PRO A 109 6.99 -6.91 5.17
C PRO A 109 7.24 -5.58 4.46
N GLN A 110 8.09 -5.56 3.42
CA GLN A 110 8.41 -4.30 2.75
C GLN A 110 7.44 -3.93 1.62
N ALA A 111 6.41 -4.74 1.33
CA ALA A 111 5.50 -4.41 0.24
C ALA A 111 4.16 -5.16 0.27
N ILE A 112 3.44 -5.25 1.39
CA ILE A 112 2.09 -5.84 1.31
C ILE A 112 1.07 -5.04 2.14
N VAL A 113 0.25 -4.29 1.39
CA VAL A 113 -0.97 -3.64 1.88
C VAL A 113 -2.07 -4.69 1.88
N ASP A 114 -2.53 -5.05 3.06
CA ASP A 114 -3.72 -5.86 3.34
C ASP A 114 -4.94 -5.30 2.57
N PRO A 115 -5.84 -6.13 1.98
CA PRO A 115 -7.16 -5.69 1.55
C PRO A 115 -7.88 -4.82 2.57
N ASP A 116 -7.73 -5.09 3.87
CA ASP A 116 -8.32 -4.25 4.90
C ASP A 116 -7.53 -2.92 5.06
N SER A 117 -6.22 -2.91 4.78
CA SER A 117 -5.45 -1.66 4.63
C SER A 117 -5.92 -0.83 3.42
N TYR A 118 -6.42 -1.45 2.34
CA TYR A 118 -7.01 -0.73 1.20
C TYR A 118 -8.27 0.04 1.60
N ASP A 119 -9.15 -0.58 2.39
CA ASP A 119 -10.37 0.06 2.89
C ASP A 119 -10.04 1.11 3.95
N PHE A 120 -9.02 0.88 4.78
CA PHE A 120 -8.55 1.86 5.77
C PHE A 120 -8.13 3.18 5.11
N PHE A 121 -7.39 3.15 4.01
CA PHE A 121 -7.02 4.37 3.26
C PHE A 121 -8.06 4.84 2.24
N GLY A 122 -9.22 4.17 2.15
CA GLY A 122 -10.30 4.54 1.24
C GLY A 122 -10.97 5.87 1.59
N ASN A 123 -10.91 6.25 2.88
CA ASN A 123 -11.48 7.48 3.42
C ASN A 123 -10.53 8.13 4.43
N TRP A 124 -10.29 9.43 4.29
CA TRP A 124 -9.42 10.21 5.20
C TRP A 124 -9.79 10.05 6.69
N TYR A 125 -11.08 9.97 6.99
CA TYR A 125 -11.56 9.91 8.37
C TYR A 125 -11.19 8.62 9.08
N ASN A 126 -10.84 7.53 8.38
CA ASN A 126 -10.42 6.29 9.03
C ASN A 126 -9.10 6.50 9.81
N SER A 127 -8.11 7.12 9.17
CA SER A 127 -6.83 7.46 9.82
C SER A 127 -6.99 8.52 10.91
N THR A 128 -7.88 9.50 10.70
CA THR A 128 -8.14 10.54 11.70
C THR A 128 -8.85 9.98 12.92
N VAL A 129 -9.88 9.14 12.74
CA VAL A 129 -10.58 8.46 13.84
C VAL A 129 -9.60 7.60 14.63
N TYR A 130 -8.75 6.82 13.95
CA TYR A 130 -7.72 6.01 14.62
C TYR A 130 -6.86 6.83 15.59
N ALA A 131 -6.38 8.00 15.15
CA ALA A 131 -5.62 8.91 16.00
C ALA A 131 -6.49 9.55 17.11
N ILE A 132 -7.75 9.89 16.82
CA ILE A 132 -8.67 10.45 17.82
C ILE A 132 -8.92 9.48 18.97
N LEU A 133 -8.98 8.18 18.72
CA LEU A 133 -9.17 7.16 19.78
C LEU A 133 -8.05 7.17 20.84
N GLU A 134 -6.87 7.68 20.49
CA GLU A 134 -5.76 7.83 21.44
C GLU A 134 -5.97 8.99 22.41
N VAL A 135 -6.62 10.07 21.94
CA VAL A 135 -6.82 11.31 22.71
C VAL A 135 -8.21 11.42 23.35
N MET A 136 -9.17 10.62 22.91
CA MET A 136 -10.58 10.69 23.34
C MET A 136 -11.13 9.33 23.77
N ASP A 137 -11.98 9.33 24.79
CA ASP A 137 -12.73 8.15 25.22
C ASP A 137 -13.99 8.01 24.35
N VAL A 138 -13.93 7.13 23.34
CA VAL A 138 -15.04 6.93 22.38
C VAL A 138 -15.78 5.64 22.69
N GLY A 139 -17.06 5.75 23.04
CA GLY A 139 -17.96 4.63 23.32
C GLY A 139 -18.82 4.23 22.13
N ASP A 140 -20.04 3.75 22.40
CA ASP A 140 -21.01 3.37 21.36
C ASP A 140 -21.78 4.57 20.80
N ASP A 141 -21.96 5.60 21.63
CA ASP A 141 -22.47 6.89 21.20
C ASP A 141 -21.36 7.67 20.47
N LEU A 142 -21.55 7.90 19.18
CA LEU A 142 -20.59 8.58 18.32
C LEU A 142 -20.95 10.05 18.06
N SER A 143 -21.99 10.57 18.71
CA SER A 143 -22.47 11.94 18.50
C SER A 143 -21.40 12.98 18.83
N GLU A 144 -20.67 12.79 19.95
CA GLU A 144 -19.58 13.67 20.35
C GLU A 144 -18.40 13.60 19.35
N LEU A 145 -18.02 12.40 18.90
CA LEU A 145 -16.99 12.23 17.88
C LEU A 145 -17.40 12.89 16.56
N ALA A 146 -18.64 12.72 16.13
CA ALA A 146 -19.17 13.30 14.89
C ALA A 146 -19.14 14.84 14.87
N GLN A 147 -19.31 15.47 16.04
CA GLN A 147 -19.23 16.93 16.19
C GLN A 147 -17.79 17.44 16.32
N LYS A 148 -16.91 16.69 16.98
CA LYS A 148 -15.52 17.10 17.24
C LYS A 148 -14.56 16.79 16.10
N ILE A 149 -14.83 15.74 15.33
CA ILE A 149 -14.03 15.44 14.13
C ILE A 149 -14.24 16.55 13.09
N PHE A 150 -13.15 17.00 12.50
CA PHE A 150 -13.19 17.99 11.45
C PHE A 150 -12.63 17.42 10.14
N PRO A 151 -13.33 17.62 9.01
CA PRO A 151 -14.73 18.04 8.87
C PRO A 151 -15.71 17.10 9.58
N PRO A 152 -16.94 17.55 9.89
CA PRO A 152 -17.94 16.68 10.49
C PRO A 152 -18.18 15.42 9.65
N VAL A 153 -18.17 14.26 10.31
CA VAL A 153 -18.43 12.96 9.70
C VAL A 153 -19.66 12.36 10.36
N SER A 154 -20.60 11.83 9.56
CA SER A 154 -21.81 11.24 10.10
C SER A 154 -21.52 9.98 10.92
N GLU A 155 -22.31 9.75 11.97
CA GLU A 155 -22.17 8.59 12.85
C GLU A 155 -22.17 7.26 12.09
N LYS A 156 -22.97 7.15 11.02
CA LYS A 156 -22.99 5.97 10.15
C LYS A 156 -21.61 5.67 9.55
N HIS A 157 -20.89 6.69 9.08
CA HIS A 157 -19.54 6.49 8.52
C HIS A 157 -18.52 6.18 9.62
N LEU A 158 -18.68 6.79 10.81
CA LEU A 158 -17.83 6.49 11.96
C LEU A 158 -18.01 5.04 12.44
N GLN A 159 -19.24 4.51 12.49
CA GLN A 159 -19.52 3.11 12.81
C GLN A 159 -18.86 2.15 11.82
N VAL A 160 -18.93 2.46 10.52
CA VAL A 160 -18.26 1.68 9.47
C VAL A 160 -16.75 1.71 9.66
N SER A 161 -16.18 2.87 9.98
CA SER A 161 -14.74 3.04 10.26
C SER A 161 -14.27 2.22 11.47
N LEU A 162 -15.00 2.29 12.60
CA LEU A 162 -14.69 1.49 13.80
C LEU A 162 -14.81 -0.01 13.53
N SER A 163 -15.85 -0.44 12.82
CA SER A 163 -16.03 -1.86 12.45
C SER A 163 -14.89 -2.37 11.58
N LEU A 164 -14.44 -1.55 10.62
CA LEU A 164 -13.29 -1.85 9.78
C LEU A 164 -12.01 -1.98 10.61
N MET A 165 -11.70 -0.99 11.45
CA MET A 165 -10.51 -1.01 12.31
C MET A 165 -10.53 -2.17 13.31
N GLN A 166 -11.70 -2.56 13.82
CA GLN A 166 -11.86 -3.72 14.68
C GLN A 166 -11.56 -5.02 13.94
N LYS A 167 -12.10 -5.17 12.71
CA LYS A 167 -11.80 -6.33 11.85
C LYS A 167 -10.29 -6.45 11.58
N MET A 168 -9.64 -5.31 11.36
CA MET A 168 -8.18 -5.21 11.17
C MET A 168 -7.36 -5.41 12.45
N LYS A 169 -8.00 -5.54 13.61
CA LYS A 169 -7.34 -5.60 14.93
C LYS A 169 -6.47 -4.36 15.22
N LEU A 170 -6.82 -3.23 14.62
CA LEU A 170 -6.20 -1.93 14.89
C LEU A 170 -6.72 -1.31 16.18
N ILE A 171 -7.93 -1.67 16.61
CA ILE A 171 -8.54 -1.12 17.83
C ILE A 171 -9.06 -2.25 18.72
N HIS A 172 -9.15 -1.97 20.02
CA HIS A 172 -9.71 -2.83 21.04
C HIS A 172 -10.57 -2.01 22.00
N ARG A 173 -11.39 -2.67 22.83
CA ARG A 173 -12.03 -2.00 23.97
C ARG A 173 -11.17 -2.11 25.21
N ASP A 174 -11.06 -1.01 25.94
CA ASP A 174 -10.47 -1.00 27.28
C ASP A 174 -11.44 -1.56 28.33
N GLU A 175 -10.98 -1.63 29.59
CA GLU A 175 -11.78 -2.12 30.73
C GLU A 175 -13.03 -1.28 31.01
N ARG A 176 -13.05 -0.02 30.55
CA ARG A 176 -14.16 0.92 30.70
C ARG A 176 -15.13 0.86 29.51
N GLY A 177 -14.81 0.06 28.49
CA GLY A 177 -15.65 -0.13 27.31
C GLY A 177 -15.37 0.86 26.17
N PHE A 178 -14.33 1.69 26.24
CA PHE A 178 -13.98 2.66 25.21
C PHE A 178 -13.06 2.06 24.15
N TRP A 179 -13.22 2.49 22.90
CA TRP A 179 -12.34 2.12 21.80
C TRP A 179 -10.96 2.78 21.93
N LYS A 180 -9.90 1.97 21.85
CA LYS A 180 -8.51 2.41 21.92
C LYS A 180 -7.65 1.75 20.83
N PRO A 181 -6.66 2.46 20.27
CA PRO A 181 -5.76 1.90 19.27
C PRO A 181 -4.86 0.80 19.86
N THR A 182 -4.46 -0.17 19.03
CA THR A 182 -3.43 -1.14 19.37
C THR A 182 -2.07 -0.54 19.03
N LYS A 183 -1.08 -0.64 19.95
CA LYS A 183 0.20 0.09 19.86
C LYS A 183 1.13 -0.31 18.68
N GLU A 184 0.67 -1.13 17.73
CA GLU A 184 1.51 -1.74 16.70
C GLU A 184 1.43 -1.09 15.30
N SER A 185 0.54 -0.12 15.03
CA SER A 185 0.13 0.12 13.63
C SER A 185 0.67 1.37 12.90
N ILE A 186 1.66 2.11 13.42
CA ILE A 186 2.19 3.30 12.72
C ILE A 186 3.43 2.95 11.87
N ALA A 187 3.43 1.78 11.24
CA ALA A 187 4.43 1.42 10.24
C ALA A 187 4.01 1.89 8.84
N THR A 188 4.04 3.20 8.67
CA THR A 188 4.28 3.97 7.42
C THR A 188 4.07 3.21 6.10
N VAL A 189 2.94 3.49 5.44
CA VAL A 189 2.58 3.11 4.06
C VAL A 189 3.39 3.94 3.05
N GLN A 190 4.70 3.82 3.11
CA GLN A 190 5.55 4.18 1.99
C GLN A 190 5.47 3.02 1.00
N GLN A 191 4.89 3.27 -0.17
CA GLN A 191 4.98 2.45 -1.40
C GLN A 191 3.82 1.52 -1.77
N SER A 192 2.56 1.98 -1.72
CA SER A 192 1.49 1.36 -2.51
C SER A 192 1.18 2.14 -3.80
N LYS A 193 1.46 1.53 -4.97
CA LYS A 193 1.10 2.07 -6.31
C LYS A 193 -0.43 2.10 -6.44
N ASN A 194 -1.15 3.07 -7.01
CA ASN A 194 -0.93 4.42 -7.54
C ASN A 194 -2.31 5.15 -7.52
N ARG A 195 -3.44 4.43 -7.62
CA ARG A 195 -4.79 5.03 -7.60
C ARG A 195 -5.34 5.37 -6.20
N MET A 196 -5.05 4.57 -5.18
CA MET A 196 -5.61 4.78 -3.84
C MET A 196 -4.79 5.75 -3.00
N VAL A 197 -3.46 5.67 -3.05
CA VAL A 197 -2.61 6.71 -2.49
C VAL A 197 -2.96 8.06 -3.12
N LEU A 198 -3.19 8.11 -4.43
CA LEU A 198 -3.66 9.32 -5.09
C LEU A 198 -5.06 9.75 -4.61
N ARG A 199 -6.00 8.82 -4.40
CA ARG A 199 -7.34 9.13 -3.86
C ARG A 199 -7.26 9.67 -2.43
N PHE A 200 -6.50 9.03 -1.56
CA PHE A 200 -6.25 9.46 -0.19
C PHE A 200 -5.55 10.82 -0.16
N GLN A 201 -4.48 11.00 -0.94
CA GLN A 201 -3.79 12.28 -1.10
C GLN A 201 -4.73 13.39 -1.57
N LYS A 202 -5.64 13.11 -2.52
CA LYS A 202 -6.68 14.06 -2.94
C LYS A 202 -7.65 14.40 -1.81
N GLN A 203 -8.07 13.42 -1.02
CA GLN A 203 -8.90 13.67 0.17
C GLN A 203 -8.15 14.49 1.22
N CYS A 204 -6.86 14.24 1.45
CA CYS A 204 -6.02 15.03 2.35
C CYS A 204 -5.80 16.46 1.85
N LEU A 205 -5.68 16.67 0.54
CA LEU A 205 -5.61 18.00 -0.06
C LEU A 205 -6.94 18.76 0.09
N GLU A 206 -8.07 18.08 -0.09
CA GLU A 206 -9.39 18.68 0.15
C GLU A 206 -9.59 19.00 1.64
N LEU A 207 -9.11 18.14 2.54
CA LEU A 207 -9.08 18.39 3.99
C LEU A 207 -8.26 19.65 4.32
N SER A 208 -7.06 19.79 3.74
CA SER A 208 -6.25 20.99 3.90
C SER A 208 -6.93 22.25 3.36
N LYS A 209 -7.62 22.15 2.22
CA LYS A 209 -8.40 23.27 1.67
C LYS A 209 -9.53 23.66 2.62
N GLN A 210 -10.28 22.71 3.16
CA GLN A 210 -11.37 22.98 4.10
C GLN A 210 -10.85 23.55 5.43
N ALA A 211 -9.71 23.07 5.91
CA ALA A 211 -9.04 23.66 7.08
C ALA A 211 -8.64 25.12 6.83
N LEU A 212 -8.09 25.42 5.64
CA LEU A 212 -7.72 26.78 5.21
C LEU A 212 -8.95 27.71 5.11
N GLU A 213 -10.08 27.21 4.61
CA GLU A 213 -11.33 27.96 4.41
C GLU A 213 -12.18 28.09 5.70
N SER A 214 -11.87 27.32 6.76
CA SER A 214 -12.65 27.34 8.01
C SER A 214 -12.35 28.58 8.88
N GLU A 215 -13.31 29.01 9.71
CA GLU A 215 -13.18 30.19 10.58
C GLU A 215 -12.60 29.86 12.00
N GLY A 216 -12.15 28.62 12.26
CA GLY A 216 -11.82 28.11 13.61
C GLY A 216 -10.35 28.14 14.08
N VAL A 217 -10.14 27.86 15.39
CA VAL A 217 -8.86 27.89 16.16
C VAL A 217 -8.02 26.60 16.01
N GLN A 218 -8.06 25.94 14.86
CA GLN A 218 -7.21 24.77 14.64
C GLN A 218 -5.73 25.19 14.59
N SER A 219 -4.82 24.36 15.11
CA SER A 219 -3.39 24.56 14.93
C SER A 219 -3.11 24.61 13.42
N ARG A 220 -2.62 25.76 12.95
CA ARG A 220 -2.43 26.06 11.53
C ARG A 220 -0.97 26.46 11.30
N ASP A 221 -0.16 25.49 10.94
CA ASP A 221 1.12 25.77 10.27
C ASP A 221 1.00 25.34 8.80
N MET A 222 0.40 26.23 7.99
CA MET A 222 0.24 26.03 6.55
C MET A 222 1.16 27.00 5.81
N THR A 223 2.36 26.52 5.46
CA THR A 223 3.36 27.32 4.74
C THR A 223 3.35 26.97 3.25
N THR A 224 3.17 27.99 2.39
CA THR A 224 3.29 27.85 0.93
C THR A 224 4.35 28.80 0.41
N PHE A 225 5.35 28.28 -0.31
CA PHE A 225 6.35 29.09 -0.99
C PHE A 225 6.74 28.42 -2.31
N THR A 226 6.96 29.24 -3.34
CA THR A 226 7.32 28.79 -4.69
C THR A 226 8.75 29.22 -4.97
N PHE A 227 9.58 28.30 -5.45
CA PHE A 227 11.00 28.55 -5.70
C PHE A 227 11.47 27.85 -6.98
N ALA A 228 12.48 28.42 -7.64
CA ALA A 228 13.18 27.80 -8.76
C ALA A 228 14.51 27.21 -8.29
N VAL A 229 14.80 25.96 -8.65
CA VAL A 229 16.00 25.24 -8.26
C VAL A 229 16.55 24.42 -9.43
N SER A 230 17.87 24.20 -9.43
CA SER A 230 18.50 23.24 -10.34
C SER A 230 18.12 21.80 -9.98
N LYS A 231 18.35 20.83 -10.88
CA LYS A 231 18.10 19.40 -10.60
C LYS A 231 18.85 18.90 -9.36
N LYS A 232 20.12 19.32 -9.20
CA LYS A 232 20.94 18.99 -8.03
C LYS A 232 20.34 19.58 -6.74
N ALA A 233 19.83 20.82 -6.80
CA ALA A 233 19.17 21.44 -5.65
C ALA A 233 17.79 20.80 -5.37
N GLN A 234 17.05 20.36 -6.39
CA GLN A 234 15.83 19.58 -6.22
C GLN A 234 16.07 18.30 -5.41
N GLU A 235 17.11 17.52 -5.75
CA GLU A 235 17.48 16.31 -5.00
C GLU A 235 17.83 16.61 -3.53
N GLN A 236 18.48 17.75 -3.27
CA GLN A 236 18.77 18.20 -1.91
C GLN A 236 17.49 18.61 -1.15
N VAL A 237 16.55 19.26 -1.82
CA VAL A 237 15.23 19.60 -1.26
C VAL A 237 14.43 18.33 -0.93
N GLU A 238 14.42 17.34 -1.82
CA GLU A 238 13.79 16.03 -1.57
C GLU A 238 14.43 15.34 -0.36
N LYS A 239 15.76 15.35 -0.25
CA LYS A 239 16.47 14.81 0.91
C LYS A 239 16.15 15.57 2.21
N ALA A 240 16.04 16.90 2.15
CA ALA A 240 15.64 17.71 3.30
C ALA A 240 14.21 17.37 3.76
N ALA A 241 13.29 17.14 2.82
CA ALA A 241 11.94 16.68 3.12
C ALA A 241 11.95 15.29 3.79
N GLU A 242 12.79 14.36 3.35
CA GLU A 242 12.96 13.06 4.03
C GLU A 242 13.52 13.22 5.45
N MET A 243 14.51 14.10 5.64
CA MET A 243 15.07 14.40 6.96
C MET A 243 14.04 15.02 7.91
N PHE A 244 13.21 15.94 7.41
CA PHE A 244 12.09 16.49 8.18
C PHE A 244 11.12 15.39 8.63
N LYS A 245 10.69 14.52 7.71
CA LYS A 245 9.81 13.38 8.05
C LYS A 245 10.44 12.44 9.09
N ALA A 246 11.74 12.18 8.98
CA ALA A 246 12.47 11.39 9.96
C ALA A 246 12.46 12.06 11.34
N LYS A 247 12.68 13.38 11.39
CA LYS A 247 12.67 14.15 12.64
C LYS A 247 11.29 14.18 13.30
N VAL A 248 10.22 14.37 12.52
CA VAL A 248 8.84 14.32 13.05
C VAL A 248 8.55 12.95 13.66
N ARG A 249 8.91 11.84 12.99
CA ARG A 249 8.76 10.48 13.56
C ARG A 249 9.54 10.30 14.85
N GLU A 250 10.76 10.81 14.91
CA GLU A 250 11.58 10.76 16.13
C GLU A 250 10.88 11.48 17.29
N ILE A 251 10.33 12.67 17.05
CA ILE A 251 9.57 13.44 18.06
C ILE A 251 8.36 12.64 18.55
N VAL A 252 7.53 12.13 17.63
CA VAL A 252 6.32 11.36 17.97
C VAL A 252 6.66 10.08 18.75
N ILE A 253 7.72 9.36 18.37
CA ILE A 253 8.16 8.13 19.06
C ILE A 253 8.74 8.45 20.45
N ALA A 254 9.41 9.61 20.58
CA ALA A 254 10.01 10.04 21.83
C ALA A 254 8.99 10.63 22.82
N ASP A 255 7.81 11.03 22.35
CA ASP A 255 6.75 11.57 23.21
C ASP A 255 6.26 10.51 24.20
N ARG A 256 6.30 10.89 25.48
CA ARG A 256 5.87 10.05 26.61
C ARG A 256 4.67 10.62 27.34
N GLU A 257 4.25 11.84 26.98
CA GLU A 257 3.09 12.49 27.56
C GLU A 257 1.80 11.88 27.00
N THR A 258 0.69 12.09 27.71
CA THR A 258 -0.62 11.68 27.21
C THR A 258 -1.00 12.54 26.00
N PRO A 259 -1.27 11.94 24.82
CA PRO A 259 -1.67 12.70 23.64
C PRO A 259 -2.99 13.46 23.89
N THR A 260 -3.03 14.74 23.54
CA THR A 260 -4.22 15.61 23.69
C THR A 260 -4.66 16.25 22.38
N LEU A 261 -3.84 16.16 21.34
CA LEU A 261 -4.04 16.80 20.04
C LEU A 261 -3.91 15.77 18.91
N VAL A 262 -4.66 15.99 17.84
CA VAL A 262 -4.52 15.24 16.59
C VAL A 262 -4.19 16.23 15.49
N GLU A 263 -2.97 16.13 14.97
CA GLU A 263 -2.48 17.00 13.90
C GLU A 263 -2.29 16.23 12.60
N HIS A 264 -2.64 16.88 11.48
CA HIS A 264 -2.45 16.34 10.14
C HIS A 264 -1.43 17.18 9.38
N ILE A 265 -0.34 16.55 8.93
CA ILE A 265 0.71 17.23 8.15
C ILE A 265 0.71 16.72 6.71
N ASN A 266 0.61 17.65 5.77
CA ASN A 266 0.77 17.43 4.34
C ASN A 266 2.07 18.09 3.86
N LEU A 267 3.03 17.30 3.37
CA LEU A 267 4.27 17.80 2.75
C LEU A 267 4.30 17.41 1.27
N HIS A 268 4.24 18.39 0.38
CA HIS A 268 4.20 18.18 -1.06
C HIS A 268 5.36 18.88 -1.76
N VAL A 269 6.18 18.11 -2.47
CA VAL A 269 7.19 18.61 -3.41
C VAL A 269 6.80 18.10 -4.78
N PHE A 270 6.54 19.01 -5.72
CA PHE A 270 6.17 18.68 -7.09
C PHE A 270 6.72 19.72 -8.05
N SER A 271 6.97 19.30 -9.29
CA SER A 271 7.38 20.21 -10.36
C SER A 271 6.14 20.83 -11.00
N ASN A 272 6.12 22.16 -11.12
CA ASN A 272 5.14 22.88 -11.93
C ASN A 272 5.50 22.92 -13.42
N LEU A 273 6.61 22.26 -13.80
CA LEU A 273 7.07 22.12 -15.17
C LEU A 273 7.03 20.65 -15.59
N LYS A 274 6.53 20.40 -16.80
CA LYS A 274 6.64 19.08 -17.45
C LYS A 274 8.10 18.83 -17.82
N ASN A 275 8.60 17.61 -17.57
CA ASN A 275 9.89 17.21 -18.12
C ASN A 275 9.74 16.90 -19.63
N GLU A 276 10.84 16.93 -20.38
CA GLU A 276 10.81 16.73 -21.84
C GLU A 276 10.24 15.36 -22.25
N GLU A 277 10.41 14.32 -21.42
CA GLU A 277 9.81 13.00 -21.63
C GLU A 277 8.28 13.02 -21.50
N SER A 278 7.73 13.78 -20.56
CA SER A 278 6.28 13.96 -20.38
C SER A 278 5.64 14.71 -21.56
N LEU A 279 6.41 15.60 -22.20
CA LEU A 279 5.97 16.35 -23.37
C LEU A 279 5.92 15.46 -24.63
N LYS A 280 6.87 14.52 -24.78
CA LYS A 280 6.90 13.55 -25.88
C LYS A 280 5.75 12.53 -25.79
N ASN A 281 5.46 12.03 -24.59
CA ASN A 281 4.37 11.06 -24.39
C ASN A 281 2.98 11.67 -24.64
N ALA A 282 2.77 12.94 -24.31
CA ALA A 282 1.51 13.63 -24.57
C ALA A 282 1.25 13.90 -26.07
N GLN A 283 2.29 13.96 -26.90
CA GLN A 283 2.16 14.12 -28.36
C GLN A 283 1.86 12.78 -29.07
N GLY A 284 2.20 11.65 -28.46
CA GLY A 284 1.92 10.31 -29.01
C GLY A 284 0.49 9.80 -28.78
N GLU A 285 -0.28 10.41 -27.87
CA GLU A 285 -1.70 10.09 -27.64
C GLU A 285 -2.66 10.93 -28.50
N LEU A 286 -2.14 11.88 -29.27
CA LEU A 286 -2.89 12.79 -30.16
C LEU A 286 -2.76 12.43 -31.66
N LEU A 287 -2.14 11.29 -31.98
CA LEU A 287 -2.03 10.70 -33.32
C LEU A 287 -2.66 9.30 -33.31
#